data_AF-A0AAV9M1L8-F1
#
_entry.id   AF-A0AAV9M1L8-F1
#
_cell.length_a   1.000
_cell.length_b   1.000
_cell.length_c   1.000
_cell.angle_alpha   90.00
_cell.angle_beta   90.00
_cell.angle_gamma   90.00
#
_symmetry.space_group_name_H-M   'P 1'
#
loop_
_entity.id
_entity.type
_entity.pdbx_description
1 polymer ?
#
loop_
_entity_poly.entity_id
_entity_poly.type
_entity_poly.pdbx_seq_one_letter_code
_entity_poly.pdbx_strand_id
1 'polypeptide(L)'
;MFMYRANVYYWKRFRVNYPFIFGFQQGTELGYRQVFLLDSGLSVLLLITFCPLNILYRSSRFFFLRTAWVTLPDFFLADQHTSQVQAIQSLQFYVCYYVRGNFKTRSNTCQDSNVYQILYIVVAIIPFWSRFIQCLRRLFEEKNSMQGLNSLKYFSTIVALVVRTLYNQKRGAFWRVMAASTSGITTVANTNTYWDFVIDWGLLQRNSKNPWLRDKLLVPHKIVYLLPL
;
A
#
# COMPACT_ATOMS: atom_id res chain seq x y z
N MET A 1 13.05 -0.51 12.69
CA MET A 1 12.65 -1.58 13.61
C MET A 1 13.41 -1.62 14.94
N PHE A 2 14.66 -1.12 15.02
CA PHE A 2 15.45 -1.11 16.26
C PHE A 2 14.83 -0.30 17.43
N MET A 3 14.14 0.81 17.16
CA MET A 3 13.43 1.57 18.20
C MET A 3 12.23 0.80 18.79
N TYR A 4 11.47 0.11 17.94
CA TYR A 4 10.36 -0.75 18.39
C TYR A 4 10.89 -1.90 19.27
N ARG A 5 12.05 -2.46 18.92
CA ARG A 5 12.80 -3.48 19.68
C ARG A 5 13.22 -2.98 21.08
N ALA A 6 13.77 -1.78 21.17
CA ALA A 6 14.16 -1.18 22.45
C ALA A 6 12.93 -0.90 23.33
N ASN A 7 11.87 -0.34 22.75
CA ASN A 7 10.65 -0.01 23.48
C ASN A 7 9.97 -1.26 24.06
N VAL A 8 9.80 -2.33 23.29
CA VAL A 8 9.19 -3.58 23.79
C VAL A 8 10.04 -4.25 24.87
N TYR A 9 11.37 -4.22 24.74
CA TYR A 9 12.29 -4.73 25.78
C TYR A 9 12.16 -3.95 27.08
N TYR A 10 12.20 -2.61 27.02
CA TYR A 10 12.07 -1.76 28.20
C TYR A 10 10.69 -1.86 28.83
N TRP A 11 9.61 -1.89 28.04
CA TRP A 11 8.25 -2.05 28.56
C TRP A 11 8.07 -3.40 29.27
N LYS A 12 8.68 -4.48 28.77
CA LYS A 12 8.68 -5.77 29.46
C LYS A 12 9.55 -5.77 30.72
N ARG A 13 10.71 -5.10 30.70
CA ARG A 13 11.64 -4.98 31.85
C ARG A 13 11.05 -4.14 32.98
N PHE A 14 10.31 -3.08 32.65
CA PHE A 14 9.67 -2.16 33.58
C PHE A 14 8.19 -2.49 33.85
N ARG A 15 7.70 -3.67 33.40
CA ARG A 15 6.32 -4.15 33.62
C ARG A 15 5.22 -3.15 33.18
N VAL A 16 5.48 -2.41 32.11
CA VAL A 16 4.49 -1.52 31.49
C VAL A 16 3.49 -2.37 30.70
N ASN A 17 2.20 -2.12 30.91
CA ASN A 17 1.11 -2.85 30.25
C ASN A 17 0.89 -2.36 28.80
N TYR A 18 1.93 -2.51 27.96
CA TYR A 18 1.89 -2.11 26.56
C TYR A 18 0.81 -2.83 25.72
N PRO A 19 0.35 -4.07 26.02
CA PRO A 19 -0.76 -4.69 25.29
C PRO A 19 -2.06 -3.89 25.41
N PHE A 20 -2.31 -3.29 26.57
CA PHE A 20 -3.44 -2.37 26.78
C PHE A 20 -3.28 -1.07 25.98
N ILE A 21 -2.06 -0.52 25.91
CA ILE A 21 -1.75 0.74 25.18
C ILE A 21 -1.97 0.58 23.67
N PHE A 22 -1.64 -0.57 23.11
CA PHE A 22 -1.78 -0.85 21.67
C PHE A 22 -3.05 -1.65 21.30
N GLY A 23 -3.92 -1.96 22.28
CA GLY A 23 -5.17 -2.67 22.05
C GLY A 23 -5.01 -4.13 21.59
N PHE A 24 -3.91 -4.80 21.93
CA PHE A 24 -3.69 -6.20 21.57
C PHE A 24 -4.51 -7.13 22.48
N GLN A 25 -5.14 -8.15 21.89
CA GLN A 25 -5.79 -9.20 22.67
C GLN A 25 -4.75 -10.02 23.46
N GLN A 26 -5.03 -10.29 24.74
CA GLN A 26 -4.16 -11.08 25.59
C GLN A 26 -3.95 -12.48 24.99
N GLY A 27 -2.70 -12.81 24.63
CA GLY A 27 -2.31 -14.11 24.09
C GLY A 27 -1.89 -14.13 22.61
N THR A 28 -2.14 -13.06 21.83
CA THR A 28 -1.68 -12.95 20.42
C THR A 28 -0.44 -12.07 20.27
N GLU A 29 0.15 -11.61 21.37
CA GLU A 29 1.34 -10.76 21.34
C GLU A 29 2.58 -11.53 20.84
N LEU A 30 3.16 -11.05 19.74
CA LEU A 30 4.45 -11.51 19.26
C LEU A 30 5.52 -11.22 20.33
N GLY A 31 6.05 -12.27 20.94
CA GLY A 31 7.03 -12.13 22.00
C GLY A 31 8.32 -11.48 21.50
N TYR A 32 9.04 -10.77 22.38
CA TYR A 32 10.31 -10.11 22.03
C TYR A 32 11.30 -11.05 21.32
N ARG A 33 11.31 -12.35 21.65
CA ARG A 33 12.15 -13.37 20.99
C ARG A 33 11.72 -13.67 19.55
N GLN A 34 10.42 -13.71 19.26
CA GLN A 34 9.90 -13.93 17.91
C GLN A 34 10.16 -12.71 17.03
N VAL A 35 9.92 -11.50 17.58
CA VAL A 35 10.28 -10.25 16.91
C VAL A 35 11.80 -10.18 16.67
N PHE A 36 12.61 -10.63 17.63
CA PHE A 36 14.08 -10.69 17.51
C PHE A 36 14.52 -11.67 16.41
N LEU A 37 13.93 -12.87 16.33
CA LEU A 37 14.28 -13.88 15.35
C LEU A 37 13.88 -13.46 13.93
N LEU A 38 12.69 -12.88 13.76
CA LEU A 38 12.23 -12.38 12.47
C LEU A 38 13.09 -11.20 11.99
N ASP A 39 13.35 -10.21 12.86
CA ASP A 39 14.15 -9.02 12.54
C ASP A 39 15.63 -9.37 12.24
N SER A 40 16.24 -10.27 13.03
CA SER A 40 17.61 -10.73 12.78
C SER A 40 17.71 -11.60 11.52
N GLY A 41 16.74 -12.48 11.27
CA GLY A 41 16.69 -13.29 10.05
C GLY A 41 16.58 -12.44 8.78
N LEU A 42 15.67 -11.44 8.78
CA LEU A 42 15.54 -10.48 7.68
C LEU A 42 16.80 -9.63 7.49
N SER A 43 17.41 -9.17 8.58
CA SER A 43 18.65 -8.37 8.54
C SER A 43 19.81 -9.16 7.95
N VAL A 44 19.98 -10.43 8.36
CA VAL A 44 21.01 -11.33 7.81
C VAL A 44 20.73 -11.64 6.35
N LEU A 45 19.48 -11.87 5.96
CA LEU A 45 19.10 -12.10 4.57
C LEU A 45 19.44 -10.87 3.70
N LEU A 46 19.10 -9.66 4.14
CA LEU A 46 19.44 -8.43 3.44
C LEU A 46 20.96 -8.23 3.35
N LEU A 47 21.69 -8.44 4.45
CA LEU A 47 23.14 -8.36 4.48
C LEU A 47 23.78 -9.34 3.48
N ILE A 48 23.34 -10.60 3.45
CA ILE A 48 23.85 -11.60 2.49
C ILE A 48 23.53 -11.19 1.06
N THR A 49 22.31 -10.68 0.80
CA THR A 49 21.87 -10.28 -0.53
C THR A 49 22.67 -9.10 -1.06
N PHE A 50 22.97 -8.09 -0.23
CA PHE A 50 23.72 -6.88 -0.61
C PHE A 50 25.23 -6.95 -0.33
N CYS A 51 25.75 -8.05 0.24
CA CYS A 51 27.16 -8.18 0.56
C CYS A 51 28.03 -8.22 -0.72
N PRO A 52 29.01 -7.31 -0.88
CA PRO A 52 29.88 -7.26 -2.06
C PRO A 52 30.93 -8.38 -2.08
N LEU A 53 31.05 -9.18 -1.01
CA LEU A 53 32.05 -10.25 -0.89
C LEU A 53 31.61 -11.53 -1.63
N ASN A 54 32.58 -12.26 -2.18
CA ASN A 54 32.39 -13.55 -2.89
C ASN A 54 32.08 -14.73 -1.95
N ILE A 55 31.37 -14.50 -0.86
CA ILE A 55 31.05 -15.51 0.15
C ILE A 55 29.57 -15.83 0.02
N LEU A 56 29.22 -17.12 -0.07
CA LEU A 56 27.86 -17.67 -0.27
C LEU A 56 27.19 -17.28 -1.61
N TYR A 57 26.97 -18.26 -2.49
CA TYR A 57 26.11 -18.23 -3.68
C TYR A 57 26.06 -16.92 -4.50
N ARG A 58 27.23 -16.38 -4.89
CA ARG A 58 27.38 -15.12 -5.67
C ARG A 58 26.50 -15.09 -6.93
N SER A 59 26.52 -16.16 -7.73
CA SER A 59 25.76 -16.21 -8.99
C SER A 59 24.25 -16.10 -8.76
N SER A 60 23.73 -16.80 -7.75
CA SER A 60 22.31 -16.75 -7.38
C SER A 60 21.92 -15.38 -6.84
N ARG A 61 22.80 -14.68 -6.11
CA ARG A 61 22.55 -13.32 -5.60
C ARG A 61 22.51 -12.27 -6.72
N PHE A 62 23.46 -12.28 -7.64
CA PHE A 62 23.44 -11.35 -8.78
C PHE A 62 22.27 -11.64 -9.73
N PHE A 63 21.96 -12.91 -9.97
CA PHE A 63 20.79 -13.29 -10.75
C PHE A 63 19.50 -12.87 -10.05
N PHE A 64 19.36 -13.12 -8.75
CA PHE A 64 18.21 -12.71 -7.93
C PHE A 64 18.09 -11.20 -7.83
N LEU A 65 19.17 -10.45 -7.59
CA LEU A 65 19.18 -8.98 -7.60
C LEU A 65 18.79 -8.43 -8.98
N ARG A 66 19.31 -9.01 -10.07
CA ARG A 66 18.98 -8.58 -11.43
C ARG A 66 17.53 -8.88 -11.79
N THR A 67 17.01 -10.05 -11.47
CA THR A 67 15.58 -10.37 -11.69
C THR A 67 14.69 -9.57 -10.75
N ALA A 68 15.03 -9.46 -9.47
CA ALA A 68 14.31 -8.63 -8.51
C ALA A 68 14.39 -7.14 -8.83
N TRP A 69 15.37 -6.65 -9.61
CA TRP A 69 15.43 -5.26 -10.08
C TRP A 69 14.75 -5.05 -11.44
N VAL A 70 14.50 -6.11 -12.21
CA VAL A 70 13.94 -6.00 -13.56
C VAL A 70 12.45 -6.38 -13.60
N THR A 71 12.02 -7.44 -12.94
CA THR A 71 10.62 -7.95 -13.04
C THR A 71 9.77 -7.66 -11.81
N LEU A 72 10.37 -7.60 -10.63
CA LEU A 72 9.66 -7.38 -9.37
C LEU A 72 9.24 -5.90 -9.16
N PRO A 73 10.05 -4.88 -9.49
CA PRO A 73 9.64 -3.48 -9.39
C PRO A 73 8.42 -3.13 -10.24
N ASP A 74 8.38 -3.57 -11.49
CA ASP A 74 7.33 -3.11 -12.41
C ASP A 74 5.94 -3.56 -11.99
N PHE A 75 5.81 -4.77 -11.43
CA PHE A 75 4.52 -5.32 -11.00
C PHE A 75 4.26 -5.24 -9.50
N PHE A 76 5.25 -5.54 -8.65
CA PHE A 76 5.06 -5.54 -7.20
C PHE A 76 5.30 -4.15 -6.59
N LEU A 77 6.35 -3.41 -7.00
CA LEU A 77 6.53 -2.06 -6.47
C LEU A 77 5.42 -1.12 -6.92
N ALA A 78 4.90 -1.24 -8.15
CA ALA A 78 3.75 -0.42 -8.57
C ALA A 78 2.51 -0.66 -7.69
N ASP A 79 2.26 -1.92 -7.28
CA ASP A 79 1.16 -2.28 -6.37
C ASP A 79 1.39 -1.80 -4.94
N GLN A 80 2.62 -1.94 -4.46
CA GLN A 80 2.96 -1.47 -3.12
C GLN A 80 2.93 0.06 -3.08
N HIS A 81 3.34 0.73 -4.14
CA HIS A 81 3.36 2.19 -4.22
C HIS A 81 1.96 2.80 -4.26
N THR A 82 0.99 2.17 -4.94
CA THR A 82 -0.43 2.61 -4.88
C THR A 82 -1.01 2.50 -3.47
N SER A 83 -0.70 1.43 -2.74
CA SER A 83 -1.15 1.25 -1.35
C SER A 83 -0.52 2.23 -0.36
N GLN A 84 0.65 2.79 -0.68
CA GLN A 84 1.43 3.66 0.20
C GLN A 84 1.36 5.16 -0.17
N VAL A 85 0.52 5.55 -1.12
CA VAL A 85 0.37 6.95 -1.57
C VAL A 85 0.20 7.92 -0.40
N GLN A 86 -0.65 7.58 0.57
CA GLN A 86 -0.90 8.43 1.74
C GLN A 86 0.33 8.54 2.66
N ALA A 87 1.11 7.46 2.80
CA ALA A 87 2.36 7.49 3.57
C ALA A 87 3.41 8.37 2.88
N ILE A 88 3.51 8.30 1.55
CA ILE A 88 4.44 9.11 0.76
C ILE A 88 4.07 10.59 0.82
N GLN A 89 2.78 10.92 0.71
CA GLN A 89 2.28 12.29 0.90
C GLN A 89 2.56 12.83 2.30
N SER A 90 2.41 11.98 3.33
CA SER A 90 2.73 12.35 4.70
C SER A 90 4.23 12.59 4.87
N LEU A 91 5.07 11.74 4.27
CA LEU A 91 6.52 11.91 4.27
C LEU A 91 6.92 13.22 3.58
N GLN A 92 6.33 13.55 2.43
CA GLN A 92 6.54 14.81 1.74
C GLN A 92 6.20 16.01 2.64
N PHE A 93 5.09 15.94 3.38
CA PHE A 93 4.73 16.97 4.36
C PHE A 93 5.77 17.09 5.46
N TYR A 94 6.21 15.96 6.04
CA TYR A 94 7.24 15.96 7.08
C TYR A 94 8.55 16.57 6.57
N VAL A 95 9.00 16.19 5.38
CA VAL A 95 10.23 16.75 4.77
C VAL A 95 10.08 18.26 4.63
N CYS A 96 8.97 18.77 4.08
CA CYS A 96 8.75 20.21 3.97
C CYS A 96 8.71 20.90 5.34
N TYR A 97 8.02 20.32 6.31
CA TYR A 97 7.85 20.87 7.66
C TYR A 97 9.19 21.05 8.39
N TYR A 98 10.08 20.05 8.29
CA TYR A 98 11.39 20.11 8.92
C TYR A 98 12.39 20.98 8.15
N VAL A 99 12.47 20.83 6.83
CA VAL A 99 13.43 21.60 6.00
C VAL A 99 13.14 23.09 6.05
N ARG A 100 11.86 23.49 6.05
CA ARG A 100 11.47 24.90 6.09
C ARG A 100 11.56 25.52 7.50
N GLY A 101 11.79 24.72 8.54
CA GLY A 101 11.86 25.21 9.92
C GLY A 101 10.50 25.52 10.55
N ASN A 102 9.40 25.07 9.93
CA ASN A 102 8.03 25.30 10.40
C ASN A 102 7.75 24.71 11.79
N PHE A 103 8.56 23.74 12.22
CA PHE A 103 8.54 23.22 13.58
C PHE A 103 8.85 24.26 14.67
N LYS A 104 9.63 25.31 14.34
CA LYS A 104 9.97 26.38 15.29
C LYS A 104 8.81 27.33 15.51
N THR A 105 8.06 27.63 14.46
CA THR A 105 6.97 28.61 14.45
C THR A 105 5.59 27.97 14.60
N ARG A 106 5.51 26.62 14.68
CA ARG A 106 4.26 25.84 14.68
C ARG A 106 3.28 26.25 13.57
N SER A 107 3.82 26.61 12.40
CA SER A 107 3.04 27.07 11.24
C SER A 107 3.01 26.03 10.12
N ASN A 108 1.97 26.02 9.28
CA ASN A 108 1.78 25.06 8.19
C ASN A 108 1.98 25.69 6.80
N THR A 109 3.04 26.48 6.63
CA THR A 109 3.28 27.26 5.40
C THR A 109 3.67 26.42 4.18
N CYS A 110 3.84 25.10 4.36
CA CYS A 110 4.08 24.18 3.25
C CYS A 110 2.93 24.17 2.26
N GLN A 111 1.68 24.24 2.74
CA GLN A 111 0.51 24.26 1.88
C GLN A 111 0.31 25.59 1.15
N ASP A 112 0.99 26.67 1.53
CA ASP A 112 0.88 27.98 0.88
C ASP A 112 1.67 28.04 -0.44
N SER A 113 2.64 27.13 -0.62
CA SER A 113 3.42 27.07 -1.85
C SER A 113 2.65 26.34 -2.95
N ASN A 114 2.38 27.03 -4.06
CA ASN A 114 1.84 26.42 -5.28
C ASN A 114 2.69 25.24 -5.76
N VAL A 115 4.02 25.31 -5.61
CA VAL A 115 4.94 24.22 -5.98
C VAL A 115 4.68 22.98 -5.12
N TYR A 116 4.54 23.15 -3.81
CA TYR A 116 4.25 22.04 -2.91
C TYR A 116 2.88 21.41 -3.20
N GLN A 117 1.86 22.22 -3.48
CA GLN A 117 0.52 21.75 -3.84
C GLN A 117 0.54 20.91 -5.13
N ILE A 118 1.27 21.34 -6.15
CA ILE A 118 1.44 20.59 -7.41
C ILE A 118 2.18 19.28 -7.14
N LEU A 119 3.31 19.32 -6.42
CA LEU A 119 4.09 18.13 -6.10
C LEU A 119 3.26 17.11 -5.29
N TYR A 120 2.45 17.57 -4.35
CA TYR A 120 1.57 16.72 -3.54
C TYR A 120 0.56 15.93 -4.38
N ILE A 121 0.05 16.53 -5.46
CA ILE A 121 -0.84 15.88 -6.42
C ILE A 121 -0.04 14.93 -7.31
N VAL A 122 1.07 15.40 -7.89
CA VAL A 122 1.90 14.63 -8.83
C VAL A 122 2.39 13.32 -8.21
N VAL A 123 2.93 13.38 -7.00
CA VAL A 123 3.45 12.21 -6.26
C VAL A 123 2.38 11.14 -6.07
N ALA A 124 1.12 11.54 -5.87
CA ALA A 124 0.02 10.62 -5.70
C ALA A 124 -0.55 10.08 -7.02
N ILE A 125 -0.44 10.82 -8.13
CA ILE A 125 -0.89 10.35 -9.45
C ILE A 125 0.06 9.31 -10.06
N ILE A 126 1.37 9.49 -9.92
CA ILE A 126 2.40 8.64 -10.52
C ILE A 126 2.13 7.12 -10.38
N PRO A 127 1.87 6.57 -9.18
CA PRO A 127 1.61 5.13 -9.03
C PRO A 127 0.40 4.64 -9.82
N PHE A 128 -0.72 5.37 -9.72
CA PHE A 128 -1.95 4.98 -10.42
C PHE A 128 -1.83 5.16 -11.93
N TRP A 129 -1.07 6.17 -12.39
CA TRP A 129 -0.81 6.40 -13.80
C TRP A 129 0.06 5.29 -14.42
N SER A 130 1.08 4.83 -13.69
CA SER A 130 1.88 3.67 -14.09
C SER A 130 1.00 2.42 -14.27
N ARG A 131 0.12 2.14 -13.29
CA ARG A 131 -0.83 1.02 -13.37
C ARG A 131 -1.81 1.16 -14.53
N PHE A 132 -2.34 2.35 -14.76
CA PHE A 132 -3.23 2.63 -15.87
C PHE A 132 -2.58 2.30 -17.22
N ILE A 133 -1.35 2.79 -17.45
CA ILE A 133 -0.62 2.53 -18.70
C ILE A 133 -0.31 1.05 -18.87
N GLN A 134 0.11 0.36 -17.80
CA GLN A 134 0.39 -1.09 -17.85
C GLN A 134 -0.86 -1.90 -18.24
N CYS A 135 -2.02 -1.59 -17.64
CA CYS A 135 -3.29 -2.25 -17.97
C CYS A 135 -3.74 -1.92 -19.39
N LEU A 136 -3.55 -0.68 -19.84
CA LEU A 136 -3.88 -0.26 -21.19
C LEU A 136 -3.00 -0.98 -22.23
N ARG A 137 -1.70 -1.12 -21.97
CA ARG A 137 -0.79 -1.89 -22.82
C ARG A 137 -1.25 -3.35 -22.94
N ARG A 138 -1.59 -3.99 -21.81
CA ARG A 138 -2.13 -5.36 -21.79
C ARG A 138 -3.48 -5.48 -22.50
N LEU A 139 -4.33 -4.47 -22.43
CA LEU A 139 -5.58 -4.45 -23.19
C LEU A 139 -5.32 -4.53 -24.70
N PHE A 140 -4.33 -3.81 -25.22
CA PHE A 140 -3.98 -3.85 -26.64
C PHE A 140 -3.24 -5.13 -27.05
N GLU A 141 -2.33 -5.63 -26.21
CA GLU A 141 -1.55 -6.85 -26.50
C GLU A 141 -2.39 -8.14 -26.37
N GLU A 142 -3.17 -8.28 -25.28
CA GLU A 142 -3.95 -9.50 -24.98
C GLU A 142 -5.38 -9.46 -25.55
N LYS A 143 -5.86 -8.29 -26.01
CA LYS A 143 -7.25 -8.04 -26.45
C LYS A 143 -8.33 -8.49 -25.45
N ASN A 144 -7.97 -8.59 -24.17
CA ASN A 144 -8.86 -9.05 -23.12
C ASN A 144 -9.61 -7.88 -22.49
N SER A 145 -10.94 -7.83 -22.65
CA SER A 145 -11.81 -6.78 -22.09
C SER A 145 -11.69 -6.62 -20.58
N MET A 146 -11.30 -7.67 -19.84
CA MET A 146 -11.10 -7.61 -18.40
C MET A 146 -9.96 -6.64 -18.01
N GLN A 147 -8.90 -6.57 -18.81
CA GLN A 147 -7.79 -5.62 -18.59
C GLN A 147 -8.24 -4.18 -18.83
N GLY A 148 -9.21 -3.97 -19.74
CA GLY A 148 -9.78 -2.66 -20.01
C GLY A 148 -10.59 -2.13 -18.83
N LEU A 149 -11.39 -3.00 -18.19
CA LEU A 149 -12.09 -2.65 -16.94
C LEU A 149 -11.10 -2.28 -15.82
N ASN A 150 -9.96 -2.98 -15.75
CA ASN A 150 -8.90 -2.66 -14.79
C ASN A 150 -8.21 -1.32 -15.12
N SER A 151 -8.02 -0.96 -16.40
CA SER A 151 -7.54 0.39 -16.74
C SER A 151 -8.55 1.48 -16.33
N LEU A 152 -9.84 1.25 -16.54
CA LEU A 152 -10.91 2.17 -16.13
C LEU A 152 -10.94 2.35 -14.61
N LYS A 153 -10.66 1.30 -13.84
CA LYS A 153 -10.49 1.34 -12.38
C LYS A 153 -9.43 2.35 -11.95
N TYR A 154 -8.22 2.21 -12.48
CA TYR A 154 -7.10 3.07 -12.12
C TYR A 154 -7.33 4.51 -12.58
N PHE A 155 -7.92 4.72 -13.75
CA PHE A 155 -8.29 6.05 -14.24
C PHE A 155 -9.34 6.72 -13.34
N SER A 156 -10.41 6.01 -12.96
CA SER A 156 -11.42 6.53 -12.03
C SER A 156 -10.81 6.92 -10.68
N THR A 157 -9.87 6.12 -10.19
CA THR A 157 -9.15 6.41 -8.93
C THR A 157 -8.31 7.68 -9.02
N ILE A 158 -7.63 7.93 -10.15
CA ILE A 158 -6.88 9.18 -10.39
C ILE A 158 -7.82 10.38 -10.35
N VAL A 159 -8.97 10.30 -11.03
CA VAL A 159 -9.96 11.39 -11.05
C VAL A 159 -10.47 11.68 -9.63
N ALA A 160 -10.87 10.64 -8.88
CA ALA A 160 -11.34 10.80 -7.51
C ALA A 160 -10.28 11.42 -6.59
N LEU A 161 -9.02 11.00 -6.72
CA LEU A 161 -7.89 11.54 -5.97
C LEU A 161 -7.67 13.04 -6.26
N VAL A 162 -7.69 13.43 -7.54
CA VAL A 162 -7.53 14.84 -7.95
C VAL A 162 -8.67 15.69 -7.41
N VAL A 163 -9.92 15.26 -7.60
CA VAL A 163 -11.09 16.01 -7.14
C VAL A 163 -11.12 16.13 -5.61
N ARG A 164 -10.77 15.08 -4.88
CA ARG A 164 -10.63 15.11 -3.41
C ARG A 164 -9.55 16.09 -2.95
N THR A 165 -8.42 16.14 -3.66
CA THR A 165 -7.33 17.06 -3.32
C THR A 165 -7.72 18.51 -3.60
N LEU A 166 -8.39 18.77 -4.73
CA LEU A 166 -8.95 20.08 -5.05
C LEU A 166 -10.02 20.53 -4.05
N TYR A 167 -10.84 19.61 -3.56
CA TYR A 167 -11.79 19.89 -2.47
C TYR A 167 -11.10 20.33 -1.18
N ASN A 168 -10.01 19.65 -0.79
CA ASN A 168 -9.25 20.01 0.40
C ASN A 168 -8.62 21.40 0.30
N GLN A 169 -8.20 21.82 -0.91
CA GLN A 169 -7.58 23.12 -1.16
C GLN A 169 -8.59 24.25 -1.33
N LYS A 170 -9.58 24.09 -2.22
CA LYS A 170 -10.50 25.16 -2.65
C LYS A 170 -11.86 25.14 -1.93
N ARG A 171 -11.93 24.48 -0.76
CA ARG A 171 -13.13 24.23 0.08
C ARG A 171 -14.40 24.93 -0.42
N GLY A 172 -15.31 24.15 -1.01
CA GLY A 172 -16.58 24.67 -1.53
C GLY A 172 -17.61 23.57 -1.77
N ALA A 173 -18.90 23.93 -1.79
CA ALA A 173 -19.99 22.97 -1.94
C ALA A 173 -19.91 22.19 -3.26
N PHE A 174 -19.58 22.86 -4.37
CA PHE A 174 -19.34 22.25 -5.68
C PHE A 174 -18.26 21.15 -5.61
N TRP A 175 -17.09 21.48 -5.06
CA TRP A 175 -15.99 20.52 -4.92
C TRP A 175 -16.31 19.38 -3.95
N ARG A 176 -17.12 19.65 -2.91
CA ARG A 176 -17.59 18.62 -1.97
C ARG A 176 -18.49 17.60 -2.67
N VAL A 177 -19.45 18.07 -3.47
CA VAL A 177 -20.38 17.22 -4.22
C VAL A 177 -19.61 16.38 -5.24
N MET A 178 -18.69 17.00 -6.00
CA MET A 178 -17.85 16.26 -6.94
C MET A 178 -16.94 15.24 -6.25
N ALA A 179 -16.34 15.57 -5.11
CA ALA A 179 -15.49 14.63 -4.37
C ALA A 179 -16.30 13.46 -3.82
N ALA A 180 -17.51 13.72 -3.30
CA ALA A 180 -18.40 12.68 -2.80
C ALA A 180 -18.91 11.77 -3.94
N SER A 181 -19.29 12.34 -5.08
CA SER A 181 -19.77 11.55 -6.23
C SER A 181 -18.65 10.71 -6.83
N THR A 182 -17.47 11.30 -7.10
CA THR A 182 -16.32 10.56 -7.65
C THR A 182 -15.81 9.49 -6.69
N SER A 183 -15.70 9.78 -5.39
CA SER A 183 -15.30 8.78 -4.38
C SER A 183 -16.34 7.67 -4.24
N GLY A 184 -17.64 8.01 -4.30
CA GLY A 184 -18.73 7.04 -4.28
C GLY A 184 -18.70 6.13 -5.50
N ILE A 185 -18.43 6.67 -6.69
CA ILE A 185 -18.31 5.89 -7.93
C ILE A 185 -17.13 4.91 -7.82
N THR A 186 -15.96 5.34 -7.34
CA THR A 186 -14.79 4.46 -7.18
C THR A 186 -14.97 3.38 -6.08
N THR A 187 -15.73 3.69 -5.03
CA THR A 187 -15.93 2.79 -3.88
C THR A 187 -17.07 1.81 -4.09
N VAL A 188 -18.19 2.27 -4.65
CA VAL A 188 -19.48 1.57 -4.71
C VAL A 188 -19.84 1.13 -6.14
N ALA A 189 -19.71 2.03 -7.13
CA ALA A 189 -20.28 1.79 -8.47
C ALA A 189 -19.32 1.10 -9.44
N ASN A 190 -18.02 1.26 -9.29
CA ASN A 190 -17.02 0.66 -10.17
C ASN A 190 -15.69 0.50 -9.42
N THR A 191 -15.30 -0.76 -9.21
CA THR A 191 -13.93 -1.28 -9.32
C THR A 191 -12.99 -1.51 -8.12
N ASN A 192 -12.98 -0.79 -6.99
CA ASN A 192 -12.06 -1.18 -5.89
C ASN A 192 -12.63 -2.32 -5.05
N THR A 193 -13.63 -2.04 -4.23
CA THR A 193 -14.28 -2.99 -3.32
C THR A 193 -14.80 -4.23 -4.06
N TYR A 194 -15.47 -4.02 -5.20
CA TYR A 194 -15.99 -5.12 -6.01
C TYR A 194 -14.87 -6.01 -6.57
N TRP A 195 -13.74 -5.45 -7.04
CA TRP A 195 -12.67 -6.28 -7.56
C TRP A 195 -11.94 -7.02 -6.47
N ASP A 196 -11.65 -6.34 -5.35
CA ASP A 196 -10.94 -6.95 -4.25
C ASP A 196 -11.75 -8.16 -3.75
N PHE A 197 -13.06 -8.01 -3.50
CA PHE A 197 -13.89 -9.13 -3.05
C PHE A 197 -14.18 -10.17 -4.14
N VAL A 198 -14.62 -9.77 -5.34
CA VAL A 198 -15.19 -10.70 -6.32
C VAL A 198 -14.15 -11.26 -7.29
N ILE A 199 -13.19 -10.45 -7.71
CA ILE A 199 -12.18 -10.86 -8.72
C ILE A 199 -10.93 -11.42 -8.04
N ASP A 200 -10.33 -10.68 -7.11
CA ASP A 200 -9.07 -11.07 -6.47
C ASP A 200 -9.29 -12.19 -5.44
N TRP A 201 -10.27 -12.01 -4.56
CA TRP A 201 -10.62 -13.02 -3.56
C TRP A 201 -11.55 -14.11 -4.10
N GLY A 202 -12.33 -13.82 -5.15
CA GLY A 202 -13.25 -14.80 -5.73
C GLY A 202 -14.50 -15.05 -4.87
N LEU A 203 -14.87 -14.08 -4.03
CA LEU A 203 -16.05 -14.13 -3.16
C LEU A 203 -17.31 -13.73 -3.96
N LEU A 204 -18.50 -14.07 -3.45
CA LEU A 204 -19.80 -13.79 -4.08
C LEU A 204 -20.09 -14.53 -5.40
N GLN A 205 -19.31 -15.54 -5.76
CA GLN A 205 -19.61 -16.41 -6.91
C GLN A 205 -20.73 -17.40 -6.55
N ARG A 206 -21.95 -17.14 -7.02
CA ARG A 206 -23.11 -18.00 -6.73
C ARG A 206 -23.13 -19.31 -7.53
N ASN A 207 -22.52 -19.32 -8.71
CA ASN A 207 -22.56 -20.44 -9.68
C ASN A 207 -21.29 -21.32 -9.64
N SER A 208 -20.51 -21.27 -8.57
CA SER A 208 -19.30 -22.08 -8.40
C SER A 208 -19.60 -23.38 -7.65
N LYS A 209 -18.68 -24.35 -7.72
CA LYS A 209 -18.74 -25.60 -6.94
C LYS A 209 -18.82 -25.37 -5.43
N ASN A 210 -18.35 -24.21 -4.95
CA ASN A 210 -18.43 -23.78 -3.56
C ASN A 210 -19.22 -22.47 -3.49
N PRO A 211 -20.52 -22.51 -3.14
CA PRO A 211 -21.36 -21.30 -3.15
C PRO A 211 -20.70 -20.14 -2.41
N TRP A 212 -20.67 -18.96 -3.04
CA TRP A 212 -20.06 -17.72 -2.55
C TRP A 212 -18.52 -17.67 -2.57
N LEU A 213 -17.86 -18.70 -3.06
CA LEU A 213 -16.40 -18.84 -3.15
C LEU A 213 -16.00 -19.31 -4.55
N ARG A 214 -14.76 -19.06 -4.97
CA ARG A 214 -14.25 -19.56 -6.25
C ARG A 214 -14.12 -21.09 -6.30
N ASP A 215 -14.07 -21.63 -7.51
CA ASP A 215 -13.99 -23.08 -7.75
C ASP A 215 -12.71 -23.73 -7.21
N LYS A 216 -11.57 -23.04 -7.31
CA LYS A 216 -10.25 -23.53 -6.86
C LYS A 216 -9.84 -22.85 -5.55
N LEU A 217 -10.05 -23.52 -4.43
CA LEU A 217 -9.57 -23.06 -3.12
C LEU A 217 -8.08 -23.42 -2.95
N LEU A 218 -7.27 -22.49 -2.43
CA LEU A 218 -5.85 -22.70 -2.08
C LEU A 218 -5.71 -23.49 -0.78
N VAL A 219 -6.53 -23.13 0.20
CA VAL A 219 -6.68 -23.79 1.51
C VAL A 219 -8.02 -24.55 1.53
N PRO A 220 -8.04 -25.81 2.01
CA PRO A 220 -9.27 -26.62 2.04
C PRO A 220 -10.34 -26.10 3.02
N HIS A 221 -9.96 -25.35 4.05
CA HIS A 221 -10.88 -24.82 5.06
C HIS A 221 -11.55 -23.51 4.60
N LYS A 222 -12.86 -23.57 4.32
CA LYS A 222 -13.67 -22.44 3.83
C LYS A 222 -13.74 -21.24 4.79
N ILE A 223 -13.68 -21.50 6.10
CA ILE A 223 -13.76 -20.49 7.17
C ILE A 223 -12.60 -19.46 7.05
N VAL A 224 -11.44 -19.86 6.55
CA VAL A 224 -10.26 -18.99 6.38
C VAL A 224 -10.52 -17.85 5.39
N TYR A 225 -11.44 -18.02 4.43
CA TYR A 225 -11.79 -16.98 3.46
C TYR A 225 -12.91 -16.06 3.93
N LEU A 226 -13.64 -16.45 4.99
CA LEU A 226 -14.77 -15.69 5.55
C LEU A 226 -14.38 -14.90 6.81
N LEU A 227 -13.34 -15.35 7.53
CA LEU A 227 -12.77 -14.68 8.71
C LEU A 227 -12.10 -13.30 8.48
N PRO A 228 -11.52 -12.98 7.30
CA PRO A 228 -10.86 -11.68 7.08
C PRO A 228 -11.83 -10.53 6.77
N LEU A 229 -13.13 -10.81 6.61
CA LEU A 229 -14.21 -9.84 6.45
C LEU A 229 -14.76 -9.40 7.81
#